data_AF-A0A4U6S3W6-F1
#
_entry.id   AF-A0A4U6S3W6-F1
#
_cell.length_a   1.000
_cell.length_b   1.000
_cell.length_c   1.000
_cell.angle_alpha   90.00
_cell.angle_beta   90.00
_cell.angle_gamma   90.00
#
_symmetry.space_group_name_H-M   'P 1'
#
loop_
_entity.id
_entity.type
_entity.pdbx_description
1 polymer ?
#
loop_
_entity_poly.entity_id
_entity_poly.type
_entity_poly.pdbx_seq_one_letter_code
_entity_poly.pdbx_strand_id
1 'polypeptide(L)'
;MVCRRRRLRLDDQRMYVVNGAGGLLIFLIGICIAGPVMEEFLIRGFLYRGWSESFLGPIGAIVLTASVWAMTHTQYDVYGKLEIFGMGLALGYCRWRSNSTWPTVMMHSALNTYICFVAGPYV
;
A
#
# COMPACT_ATOMS: atom_id res chain seq x y z
N MET A 1 -32.23 -27.03 -23.24
CA MET A 1 -30.92 -27.16 -22.55
C MET A 1 -30.51 -25.75 -22.12
N VAL A 2 -30.54 -25.47 -20.81
CA VAL A 2 -30.50 -24.10 -20.27
C VAL A 2 -29.06 -23.55 -20.25
N CYS A 3 -28.94 -22.33 -20.77
CA CYS A 3 -27.82 -21.41 -20.64
C CYS A 3 -27.33 -21.29 -19.17
N ARG A 4 -26.14 -21.84 -18.87
CA ARG A 4 -25.40 -21.57 -17.62
C ARG A 4 -23.93 -21.32 -17.94
N ARG A 5 -23.58 -20.08 -18.26
CA ARG A 5 -22.17 -19.63 -18.30
C ARG A 5 -21.97 -18.13 -18.03
N ARG A 6 -22.81 -17.54 -17.17
CA ARG A 6 -22.68 -16.13 -16.70
C ARG A 6 -22.45 -15.98 -15.19
N ARG A 7 -22.01 -17.03 -14.51
CA ARG A 7 -21.69 -17.02 -13.07
C ARG A 7 -20.21 -17.35 -12.80
N LEU A 8 -19.32 -16.94 -13.70
CA LEU A 8 -17.87 -17.15 -13.57
C LEU A 8 -17.08 -15.84 -13.60
N ARG A 9 -17.71 -14.68 -13.84
CA ARG A 9 -16.98 -13.42 -14.08
C ARG A 9 -16.93 -12.47 -12.87
N LEU A 10 -17.72 -12.73 -11.84
CA LEU A 10 -17.77 -11.89 -10.64
C LEU A 10 -16.92 -12.45 -9.50
N ASP A 11 -16.72 -13.77 -9.45
CA ASP A 11 -15.87 -14.43 -8.44
C ASP A 11 -14.37 -14.39 -8.80
N ASP A 12 -14.05 -14.12 -10.07
CA ASP A 12 -12.69 -14.17 -10.65
C ASP A 12 -11.85 -12.91 -10.38
N GLN A 13 -12.44 -11.86 -9.81
CA GLN A 13 -11.79 -10.54 -9.69
C GLN A 13 -11.01 -10.32 -8.38
N ARG A 14 -10.98 -11.30 -7.47
CA ARG A 14 -10.27 -11.22 -6.17
C ARG A 14 -9.35 -12.41 -5.86
N MET A 15 -9.03 -13.22 -6.86
CA MET A 15 -8.13 -14.35 -6.69
C MET A 15 -6.70 -13.91 -6.99
N TYR A 16 -5.82 -13.98 -6.00
CA TYR A 16 -4.39 -13.88 -6.24
C TYR A 16 -3.89 -15.25 -6.70
N VAL A 17 -3.42 -15.33 -7.95
CA VAL A 17 -2.84 -16.55 -8.51
C VAL A 17 -1.41 -16.69 -7.99
N VAL A 18 -1.16 -17.71 -7.17
CA VAL A 18 0.13 -18.01 -6.57
C VAL A 18 0.51 -19.47 -6.86
N ASN A 19 1.69 -19.69 -7.43
CA ASN A 19 2.12 -21.03 -7.85
C ASN A 19 2.57 -21.89 -6.65
N GLY A 20 1.61 -22.36 -5.85
CA GLY A 20 1.83 -23.20 -4.66
C GLY A 20 2.47 -22.45 -3.47
N ALA A 21 2.91 -23.21 -2.46
CA ALA A 21 3.41 -22.65 -1.20
C ALA A 21 4.63 -21.71 -1.37
N GLY A 22 5.54 -22.04 -2.30
CA GLY A 22 6.69 -21.19 -2.61
C GLY A 22 6.28 -19.85 -3.24
N GLY A 23 5.33 -19.90 -4.20
CA GLY A 23 4.77 -18.69 -4.81
C GLY A 23 4.05 -17.81 -3.79
N LEU A 24 3.27 -18.42 -2.90
CA LEU A 24 2.61 -17.72 -1.80
C LEU A 24 3.62 -17.04 -0.86
N LEU A 25 4.71 -17.73 -0.48
CA LEU A 25 5.75 -17.15 0.38
C LEU A 25 6.40 -15.92 -0.28
N ILE A 26 6.76 -16.03 -1.56
CA ILE A 26 7.36 -14.91 -2.31
C ILE A 26 6.38 -13.74 -2.41
N PHE A 27 5.11 -14.02 -2.69
CA PHE A 27 4.05 -13.01 -2.74
C PHE A 27 3.90 -12.27 -1.41
N LEU A 28 3.82 -13.01 -0.29
CA LEU A 28 3.69 -12.43 1.04
C LEU A 28 4.92 -11.61 1.44
N ILE A 29 6.13 -12.09 1.18
CA ILE A 29 7.35 -11.30 1.45
C ILE A 29 7.34 -10.03 0.60
N GLY A 30 6.97 -10.13 -0.68
CA GLY A 30 6.89 -9.00 -1.61
C GLY A 30 5.91 -7.92 -1.14
N ILE A 31 4.66 -8.29 -0.89
CA ILE A 31 3.57 -7.36 -0.57
C ILE A 31 3.62 -6.89 0.89
N CYS A 32 3.97 -7.76 1.84
CA CYS A 32 3.87 -7.43 3.27
C CYS A 32 5.17 -6.87 3.85
N ILE A 33 6.34 -7.11 3.24
CA ILE A 33 7.63 -6.70 3.80
C ILE A 33 8.41 -5.85 2.80
N ALA A 34 8.80 -6.41 1.65
CA ALA A 34 9.70 -5.74 0.72
C ALA A 34 9.09 -4.45 0.14
N GLY A 35 7.82 -4.50 -0.28
CA GLY A 35 7.05 -3.35 -0.77
C GLY A 35 6.97 -2.24 0.27
N PRO A 36 6.39 -2.47 1.46
CA PRO A 36 6.32 -1.46 2.52
C PRO A 36 7.69 -0.88 2.92
N VAL A 37 8.73 -1.70 3.03
CA VAL A 37 10.09 -1.21 3.30
C VAL A 37 10.53 -0.25 2.19
N MET A 38 10.49 -0.68 0.93
CA MET A 38 10.90 0.16 -0.20
C MET A 38 10.10 1.47 -0.26
N GLU A 39 8.78 1.38 -0.17
CA GLU A 39 7.89 2.53 -0.28
C GLU A 39 8.08 3.53 0.85
N GLU A 40 8.17 3.06 2.10
CA GLU A 40 8.36 3.95 3.25
C GLU A 40 9.74 4.61 3.25
N PHE A 41 10.81 3.90 2.92
CA PHE A 41 12.14 4.51 2.84
C PHE A 41 12.25 5.51 1.69
N LEU A 42 11.61 5.26 0.55
CA LEU A 42 11.61 6.20 -0.58
C LEU A 42 10.73 7.43 -0.28
N ILE A 43 9.46 7.21 0.10
CA ILE A 43 8.48 8.28 0.27
C ILE A 43 8.68 9.03 1.59
N ARG A 44 8.81 8.32 2.72
CA ARG A 44 8.87 8.92 4.09
C ARG A 44 10.30 9.06 4.61
N GLY A 45 11.25 8.34 4.03
CA GLY A 45 12.68 8.50 4.29
C GLY A 45 13.28 9.62 3.44
N PHE A 46 13.38 9.39 2.14
CA PHE A 46 14.06 10.30 1.21
C PHE A 46 13.22 11.52 0.85
N LEU A 47 12.04 11.36 0.23
CA LEU A 47 11.24 12.49 -0.25
C LEU A 47 10.75 13.40 0.89
N TYR A 48 10.15 12.81 1.93
CA TYR A 48 9.66 13.56 3.08
C TYR A 48 10.76 14.41 3.73
N ARG A 49 11.97 13.86 3.93
CA ARG A 49 13.09 14.57 4.55
C ARG A 49 13.56 15.76 3.71
N GLY A 50 13.60 15.60 2.39
CA GLY A 50 13.97 16.71 1.50
C GLY A 50 12.92 17.82 1.50
N TRP A 51 11.64 17.46 1.43
CA TRP A 51 10.55 18.43 1.37
C TRP A 51 10.20 19.07 2.70
N SER A 52 10.40 18.37 3.83
CA SER A 52 10.12 18.93 5.16
C SER A 52 11.02 20.11 5.52
N GLU A 53 12.25 20.10 5.00
CA GLU A 53 13.25 21.17 5.18
C GLU A 53 13.17 22.26 4.10
N SER A 54 12.18 22.19 3.22
CA SER A 54 11.92 23.21 2.19
C SER A 54 10.87 24.22 2.65
N PHE A 55 10.49 25.16 1.77
CA PHE A 55 9.39 26.11 2.02
C PHE A 55 8.03 25.43 2.33
N LEU A 56 7.88 24.15 1.98
CA LEU A 56 6.67 23.37 2.28
C LEU A 56 6.51 23.07 3.77
N GLY A 57 7.61 23.00 4.52
CA GLY A 57 7.64 22.54 5.90
C GLY A 57 7.12 21.10 6.08
N PRO A 58 6.99 20.63 7.33
CA PRO A 58 6.56 19.25 7.62
C PRO A 58 5.15 18.93 7.12
N ILE A 59 4.20 19.86 7.27
CA ILE A 59 2.79 19.64 6.88
C ILE A 59 2.67 19.56 5.36
N GLY A 60 3.30 20.47 4.62
CA GLY A 60 3.31 20.42 3.16
C GLY A 60 3.99 19.15 2.62
N ALA A 61 5.07 18.71 3.27
CA ALA A 61 5.74 17.45 2.94
C ALA A 61 4.82 16.23 3.17
N ILE A 62 4.03 16.19 4.25
CA ILE A 62 3.06 15.11 4.49
C ILE A 62 2.04 15.04 3.35
N VAL A 63 1.41 16.16 3.02
CA VAL A 63 0.37 16.20 1.98
C VAL A 63 0.94 15.84 0.61
N LEU A 64 2.12 16.36 0.27
CA LEU A 64 2.75 16.11 -1.02
C LEU A 64 3.21 14.65 -1.15
N THR A 65 3.86 14.08 -0.13
CA THR A 65 4.28 12.68 -0.16
C THR A 65 3.10 11.72 -0.18
N ALA A 66 2.02 12.00 0.54
CA ALA A 66 0.77 11.23 0.48
C ALA A 66 0.16 11.28 -0.93
N SER A 67 0.17 12.46 -1.57
CA SER A 67 -0.35 12.64 -2.93
C SER A 67 0.47 11.84 -3.95
N VAL A 68 1.81 11.94 -3.89
CA VAL A 68 2.72 11.21 -4.78
C VAL A 68 2.50 9.70 -4.63
N TRP A 69 2.46 9.21 -3.39
CA TRP A 69 2.26 7.79 -3.12
C TRP A 69 0.91 7.28 -3.63
N ALA A 70 -0.19 8.02 -3.42
CA ALA A 70 -1.49 7.65 -3.98
C ALA A 70 -1.50 7.64 -5.52
N MET A 71 -0.77 8.54 -6.17
CA MET A 71 -0.70 8.61 -7.63
C MET A 71 0.11 7.45 -8.25
N THR A 72 1.10 6.90 -7.56
CA THR A 72 1.86 5.73 -8.06
C THR A 72 1.03 4.45 -8.09
N HIS A 73 -0.09 4.42 -7.35
CA HIS A 73 -0.97 3.27 -7.24
C HIS A 73 -1.99 3.22 -8.39
N THR A 74 -1.49 3.04 -9.61
CA THR A 74 -2.28 3.09 -10.85
C THR A 74 -3.26 1.93 -11.00
N GLN A 75 -3.05 0.82 -10.29
CA GLN A 75 -3.92 -0.35 -10.28
C GLN A 75 -5.29 -0.11 -9.61
N TYR A 76 -5.46 0.98 -8.86
CA TYR A 76 -6.73 1.32 -8.20
C TYR A 76 -7.48 2.43 -8.93
N ASP A 77 -8.80 2.41 -8.77
CA ASP A 77 -9.68 3.49 -9.21
C ASP A 77 -9.51 4.74 -8.33
N VAL A 78 -10.29 5.78 -8.63
CA VAL A 78 -10.21 7.06 -7.89
C VAL A 78 -10.53 6.85 -6.41
N TYR A 79 -11.51 6.00 -6.10
CA TYR A 79 -11.91 5.73 -4.73
C TYR A 79 -10.78 5.04 -3.95
N GLY A 80 -10.16 3.98 -4.49
CA GLY A 80 -9.02 3.32 -3.84
C GLY A 80 -7.81 4.24 -3.67
N LYS A 81 -7.54 5.14 -4.63
CA LYS A 81 -6.48 6.16 -4.48
C LYS A 81 -6.77 7.17 -3.38
N LEU A 82 -8.03 7.53 -3.14
CA LEU A 82 -8.41 8.41 -2.03
C LEU A 82 -8.19 7.73 -0.67
N GLU A 83 -8.47 6.42 -0.56
CA GLU A 83 -8.17 5.65 0.65
C GLU A 83 -6.65 5.59 0.91
N ILE A 84 -5.86 5.32 -0.13
CA ILE A 84 -4.38 5.31 -0.06
C ILE A 84 -3.86 6.69 0.30
N PHE A 85 -4.43 7.76 -0.24
CA PHE A 85 -4.08 9.13 0.15
C PHE A 85 -4.34 9.38 1.64
N GLY A 86 -5.51 8.98 2.15
CA GLY A 86 -5.85 9.09 3.57
C GLY A 86 -4.89 8.32 4.47
N MET A 87 -4.56 7.07 4.10
CA MET A 87 -3.53 6.29 4.79
C MET A 87 -2.15 6.96 4.70
N GLY A 88 -1.83 7.56 3.56
CA GLY A 88 -0.59 8.28 3.34
C GLY A 88 -0.42 9.48 4.28
N LEU A 89 -1.49 10.23 4.53
CA LEU A 89 -1.52 11.31 5.51
C LEU A 89 -1.29 10.78 6.94
N ALA A 90 -1.94 9.68 7.32
CA ALA A 90 -1.78 9.07 8.64
C ALA A 90 -0.33 8.61 8.88
N LEU A 91 0.25 7.87 7.92
CA LEU A 91 1.65 7.44 7.99
C LEU A 91 2.61 8.64 7.99
N GLY A 92 2.35 9.67 7.18
CA GLY A 92 3.13 10.91 7.18
C GLY A 92 3.12 11.62 8.53
N TYR A 93 1.95 11.71 9.19
CA TYR A 93 1.83 12.26 10.54
C TYR A 93 2.64 11.45 11.56
N CYS A 94 2.57 10.12 11.51
CA CYS A 94 3.38 9.25 12.37
C CYS A 94 4.87 9.41 12.12
N ARG A 95 5.30 9.53 10.86
CA ARG A 95 6.69 9.83 10.49
C ARG A 95 7.15 11.16 11.08
N TRP A 96 6.30 12.19 11.05
CA TRP A 96 6.62 13.50 11.60
C TRP A 96 6.73 13.46 13.12
N ARG A 97 5.78 12.83 13.83
CA ARG A 97 5.76 12.79 15.29
C ARG A 97 6.83 11.89 15.90
N SER A 98 7.12 10.75 15.26
CA SER A 98 8.13 9.79 15.75
C SER A 98 9.55 10.13 15.34
N ASN A 99 9.70 11.02 14.34
CA ASN A 99 10.97 11.30 13.66
C ASN A 99 11.72 10.03 13.17
N SER A 100 10.98 8.94 12.90
CA SER A 100 11.55 7.66 12.45
C SER A 100 10.69 7.08 11.33
N THR A 101 11.33 6.39 10.38
CA THR A 101 10.65 5.67 9.30
C THR A 101 10.24 4.25 9.71
N TRP A 102 10.88 3.67 10.73
CA TRP A 102 10.57 2.31 11.16
C TRP A 102 9.13 2.11 11.67
N PRO A 103 8.54 3.03 12.45
CA PRO A 103 7.14 2.90 12.84
C PRO A 103 6.19 2.84 11.64
N THR A 104 6.45 3.63 10.59
CA THR A 104 5.60 3.64 9.40
C THR A 104 5.79 2.38 8.56
N VAL A 105 7.02 1.86 8.45
CA VAL A 105 7.29 0.53 7.87
C VAL A 105 6.48 -0.54 8.58
N MET A 106 6.52 -0.59 9.91
CA MET A 106 5.81 -1.62 10.68
C MET A 106 4.30 -1.51 10.54
N MET A 107 3.74 -0.30 10.59
CA MET A 107 2.30 -0.09 10.41
C MET A 107 1.83 -0.43 8.99
N HIS A 108 2.59 -0.02 7.98
CA HIS A 108 2.28 -0.30 6.58
C HIS A 108 2.38 -1.82 6.30
N SER A 109 3.44 -2.48 6.77
CA SER A 109 3.57 -3.94 6.71
C SER A 109 2.42 -4.66 7.41
N ALA A 110 2.01 -4.20 8.60
CA ALA A 110 0.89 -4.77 9.34
C ALA A 110 -0.44 -4.61 8.59
N LEU A 111 -0.67 -3.44 7.97
CA LEU A 111 -1.86 -3.18 7.16
C LEU A 111 -1.90 -4.06 5.90
N ASN A 112 -0.79 -4.18 5.17
CA ASN A 112 -0.72 -5.06 4.01
C ASN A 112 -0.93 -6.52 4.42
N THR A 113 -0.36 -6.93 5.55
CA THR A 113 -0.56 -8.28 6.10
C THR A 113 -2.04 -8.52 6.42
N TYR A 114 -2.68 -7.57 7.12
CA TYR A 114 -4.11 -7.65 7.43
C TYR A 114 -4.97 -7.73 6.16
N ILE A 115 -4.69 -6.88 5.16
CA ILE A 115 -5.37 -6.91 3.87
C ILE A 115 -5.19 -8.27 3.20
N CYS A 116 -3.98 -8.82 3.15
CA CYS A 116 -3.75 -10.16 2.61
C CYS A 116 -4.57 -11.23 3.34
N PHE A 117 -4.70 -11.18 4.67
CA PHE A 117 -5.53 -12.15 5.39
C PHE A 117 -7.03 -12.03 5.09
N VAL A 118 -7.51 -10.85 4.69
CA VAL A 118 -8.95 -10.57 4.47
C VAL A 118 -9.34 -10.56 2.98
N ALA A 119 -8.40 -10.29 2.07
CA ALA A 119 -8.68 -9.99 0.66
C ALA A 119 -9.30 -11.16 -0.12
N GLY A 120 -8.99 -12.42 0.24
CA GLY A 120 -9.65 -13.59 -0.34
C GLY A 120 -8.74 -14.82 -0.45
N PRO A 121 -9.26 -15.89 -1.07
CA PRO A 121 -8.51 -17.11 -1.28
C PRO A 121 -7.35 -16.93 -2.28
N TYR A 122 -6.24 -17.60 -1.96
CA TYR A 122 -5.04 -17.70 -2.78
C TYR A 122 -5.06 -19.06 -3.48
N VAL A 123 -5.00 -19.06 -4.81
CA VAL A 123 -5.10 -20.29 -5.63
C VAL A 123 -3.84 -20.55 -6.42
#